data_AF-A0A965UAX2-F1
#
_entry.id   AF-A0A965UAX2-F1
#
_cell.length_a   1.000
_cell.length_b   1.000
_cell.length_c   1.000
_cell.angle_alpha   90.00
_cell.angle_beta   90.00
_cell.angle_gamma   90.00
#
_symmetry.space_group_name_H-M   'P 1'
#
loop_
_entity.id
_entity.type
_entity.pdbx_description
1 polymer ?
#
loop_
_entity_poly.entity_id
_entity_poly.type
_entity_poly.pdbx_seq_one_letter_code
_entity_poly.pdbx_strand_id
1 'polypeptide(L)'
;MEERQMKKGIALFLILLLCFPSVALAEGSQGGEMKIQFKSSKITLYQEDLYTLAYTLTPEGSGMRLVWASSDPEVAQVDQQGVITALKKGSAKITAATEDGTAKATCRVTVKKLHVTPVEASIEGNVYDGSYNQLGSAAETALRKYCERLGNSRGEKIVRTAVEKLGTSYETMDCSQLAQYAYKANGIRISRTSGTQAQDMEKYEREDGKPRVGDLIFLAFPAWRECGCGGECRRYRKVHHVAVYLGNVDGTNYVVDSSSYYGHVIIRSYSGNSIAGMDIVFAAGK
;
A
#
# COMPACT_ATOMS: atom_id res chain seq x y z
N MET A 1 48.82 57.41 76.69
CA MET A 1 49.25 57.64 75.28
C MET A 1 48.50 56.60 74.48
N GLU A 2 47.24 56.94 74.18
CA GLU A 2 46.75 57.29 72.83
C GLU A 2 46.41 55.99 72.06
N GLU A 3 45.19 55.69 71.65
CA GLU A 3 43.99 56.49 71.46
C GLU A 3 42.76 55.57 71.41
N ARG A 4 41.70 55.95 72.14
CA ARG A 4 40.25 55.97 71.81
C ARG A 4 39.55 54.70 71.28
N GLN A 5 38.26 54.43 71.57
CA GLN A 5 37.26 54.79 72.59
C GLN A 5 36.04 53.95 72.16
N MET A 6 35.29 53.41 73.13
CA MET A 6 34.14 52.54 72.87
C MET A 6 32.83 53.30 73.14
N LYS A 7 31.83 53.09 72.27
CA LYS A 7 30.37 53.28 72.45
C LYS A 7 29.77 54.70 72.32
N LYS A 8 28.79 54.84 71.42
CA LYS A 8 27.33 55.07 71.68
C LYS A 8 26.66 55.76 70.47
N GLY A 9 25.49 55.28 70.04
CA GLY A 9 24.50 56.17 69.39
C GLY A 9 23.78 55.68 68.11
N ILE A 10 22.66 54.98 68.31
CA ILE A 10 21.33 55.29 67.72
C ILE A 10 21.15 55.22 66.18
N ALA A 11 20.49 54.12 65.79
CA ALA A 11 19.35 54.00 64.88
C ALA A 11 19.17 54.97 63.70
N LEU A 12 19.18 54.43 62.48
CA LEU A 12 18.15 54.76 61.48
C LEU A 12 17.89 53.58 60.53
N PHE A 13 16.61 53.27 60.39
CA PHE A 13 15.98 52.26 59.52
C PHE A 13 16.51 52.25 58.08
N LEU A 14 16.85 51.08 57.55
CA LEU A 14 16.70 50.75 56.13
C LEU A 14 16.46 49.24 56.02
N ILE A 15 15.20 48.89 55.76
CA ILE A 15 14.74 47.52 55.48
C ILE A 15 15.35 47.11 54.14
N LEU A 16 16.38 46.27 54.17
CA LEU A 16 16.85 45.55 52.99
C LEU A 16 16.38 44.09 53.11
N LEU A 17 15.22 43.81 52.51
CA LEU A 17 14.72 42.46 52.23
C LEU A 17 15.71 41.80 51.27
N LEU A 18 16.75 41.15 51.81
CA LEU A 18 17.57 40.21 51.05
C LEU A 18 16.74 38.93 50.87
N CYS A 19 15.93 38.92 49.81
CA CYS A 19 15.46 37.69 49.19
C CYS A 19 16.64 36.73 49.07
N PHE A 20 16.54 35.59 49.72
CA PHE A 20 17.31 34.41 49.37
C PHE A 20 17.23 34.26 47.84
N PRO A 21 18.34 34.00 47.13
CA PRO A 21 18.23 33.47 45.78
C PRO A 21 17.60 32.09 45.94
N SER A 22 16.28 32.05 45.82
CA SER A 22 15.56 30.84 45.50
C SER A 22 16.21 30.34 44.23
N VAL A 23 16.97 29.26 44.33
CA VAL A 23 17.34 28.47 43.17
C VAL A 23 16.01 27.97 42.64
N ALA A 24 15.41 28.74 41.74
CA ALA A 24 14.44 28.20 40.83
C ALA A 24 15.20 27.12 40.07
N LEU A 25 15.00 25.86 40.46
CA LEU A 25 15.04 24.79 39.49
C LEU A 25 14.04 25.21 38.42
N ALA A 26 14.56 25.82 37.36
CA ALA A 26 13.88 25.80 36.10
C ALA A 26 13.72 24.32 35.78
N GLU A 27 12.54 23.79 36.08
CA GLU A 27 12.01 22.65 35.35
C GLU A 27 12.01 23.12 33.90
N GLY A 28 13.09 22.80 33.20
CA GLY A 28 13.13 22.92 31.76
C GLY A 28 12.01 22.04 31.27
N SER A 29 10.85 22.66 30.97
CA SER A 29 9.91 22.05 30.05
C SER A 29 10.75 21.73 28.82
N GLN A 30 10.96 20.45 28.54
CA GLN A 30 11.40 20.07 27.21
C GLN A 30 10.22 20.30 26.27
N GLY A 31 9.89 21.57 26.05
CA GLY A 31 9.09 22.04 24.93
C GLY A 31 9.95 21.95 23.69
N GLY A 32 10.31 20.72 23.32
CA GLY A 32 10.92 20.44 22.03
C GLY A 32 9.92 20.84 20.96
N GLU A 33 10.37 21.65 20.01
CA GLU A 33 9.62 21.94 18.78
C GLU A 33 9.10 20.63 18.19
N MET A 34 7.79 20.57 17.94
CA MET A 34 7.14 19.40 17.39
C MET A 34 7.68 19.13 15.98
N LYS A 35 8.08 17.88 15.71
CA LYS A 35 8.65 17.49 14.42
C LYS A 35 7.95 16.26 13.88
N ILE A 36 7.62 16.32 12.58
CA ILE A 36 7.16 15.17 11.80
C ILE A 36 8.31 14.79 10.88
N GLN A 37 8.71 13.52 10.87
CA GLN A 37 9.72 13.01 9.95
C GLN A 37 9.18 11.82 9.19
N PHE A 38 9.19 11.89 7.86
CA PHE A 38 8.85 10.77 7.01
C PHE A 38 10.05 9.85 6.82
N LYS A 39 9.81 8.54 6.79
CA LYS A 39 10.84 7.53 6.47
C LYS A 39 11.46 7.78 5.10
N SER A 40 10.67 8.31 4.15
CA SER A 40 11.17 8.77 2.86
C SER A 40 10.52 10.08 2.44
N SER A 41 11.33 11.01 1.92
CA SER A 41 10.87 12.27 1.33
C SER A 41 10.39 12.14 -0.12
N LYS A 42 10.61 10.97 -0.74
CA LYS A 42 10.15 10.63 -2.09
C LYS A 42 9.77 9.15 -2.19
N ILE A 43 8.64 8.86 -2.81
CA ILE A 43 8.21 7.50 -3.10
C ILE A 43 7.74 7.41 -4.55
N THR A 44 8.02 6.28 -5.19
CA THR A 44 7.43 5.93 -6.48
C THR A 44 6.40 4.87 -6.24
N LEU A 45 5.16 5.16 -6.63
CA LEU A 45 4.04 4.25 -6.59
C LEU A 45 3.58 3.95 -8.00
N TYR A 46 2.98 2.81 -8.21
CA TYR A 46 2.22 2.50 -9.41
C TYR A 46 0.75 2.78 -9.17
N GLN A 47 0.01 3.06 -10.23
CA GLN A 47 -1.43 3.28 -10.14
C GLN A 47 -2.11 2.09 -9.40
N GLU A 48 -3.15 2.36 -8.62
CA GLU A 48 -3.78 1.45 -7.62
C GLU A 48 -2.97 1.09 -6.38
N ASP A 49 -1.68 1.42 -6.30
CA ASP A 49 -0.92 1.13 -5.08
C ASP A 49 -1.58 1.82 -3.87
N LEU A 50 -1.81 1.02 -2.83
CA LEU A 50 -2.03 1.51 -1.49
C LEU A 50 -0.68 1.52 -0.78
N TYR A 51 -0.27 2.67 -0.28
CA TYR A 51 1.00 2.85 0.41
C TYR A 51 0.82 3.63 1.70
N THR A 52 1.08 2.98 2.83
CA THR A 52 1.11 3.64 4.14
C THR A 52 2.41 4.42 4.29
N LEU A 53 2.33 5.75 4.34
CA LEU A 53 3.52 6.58 4.50
C LEU A 53 4.01 6.52 5.95
N ALA A 54 5.08 5.77 6.19
CA ALA A 54 5.68 5.67 7.52
C ALA A 54 6.26 7.02 7.99
N TYR A 55 5.95 7.41 9.23
CA TYR A 55 6.39 8.64 9.87
C TYR A 55 6.74 8.45 11.35
N THR A 56 7.55 9.36 11.89
CA THR A 56 7.83 9.49 13.32
C THR A 56 7.44 10.89 13.80
N LEU A 57 6.99 10.98 15.05
CA LEU A 57 6.71 12.23 15.75
C LEU A 57 7.74 12.44 16.85
N THR A 58 8.21 13.67 17.00
CA THR A 58 9.12 14.05 18.09
C THR A 58 8.55 15.27 18.82
N PRO A 59 8.34 15.20 20.15
CA PRO A 59 8.59 14.04 21.02
C PRO A 59 7.65 12.86 20.70
N GLU A 60 8.15 11.64 20.89
CA GLU A 60 7.37 10.42 20.70
C GLU A 60 6.23 10.36 21.74
N GLY A 61 5.07 9.79 21.37
CA GLY A 61 3.93 9.71 22.28
C GLY A 61 3.20 11.02 22.53
N SER A 62 3.41 12.06 21.70
CA SER A 62 2.74 13.37 21.84
C SER A 62 1.20 13.32 21.76
N GLY A 63 0.62 12.22 21.27
CA GLY A 63 -0.84 12.07 21.10
C GLY A 63 -1.43 12.99 20.03
N MET A 64 -0.59 13.75 19.32
CA MET A 64 -1.02 14.73 18.33
C MET A 64 -1.60 14.06 17.10
N ARG A 65 -2.76 14.56 16.67
CA ARG A 65 -3.40 14.14 15.43
C ARG A 65 -2.79 14.86 14.24
N LEU A 66 -2.73 14.14 13.12
CA LEU A 66 -2.21 14.65 11.86
C LEU A 66 -3.34 14.88 10.86
N VAL A 67 -3.30 16.03 10.22
CA VAL A 67 -4.11 16.36 9.06
C VAL A 67 -3.30 16.04 7.81
N TRP A 68 -3.87 15.17 6.97
CA TRP A 68 -3.27 14.72 5.73
C TRP A 68 -3.88 15.46 4.53
N ALA A 69 -3.02 15.85 3.59
CA ALA A 69 -3.46 16.50 2.38
C ALA A 69 -2.60 16.07 1.19
N SER A 70 -3.24 15.94 0.02
CA SER A 70 -2.56 15.81 -1.25
C SER A 70 -2.64 17.12 -2.03
N SER A 71 -1.55 17.51 -2.68
CA SER A 71 -1.56 18.63 -3.63
C SER A 71 -2.34 18.32 -4.91
N ASP A 72 -2.52 17.03 -5.23
CA ASP A 72 -3.25 16.56 -6.40
C ASP A 72 -3.94 15.23 -6.05
N PRO A 73 -5.15 15.29 -5.47
CA PRO A 73 -5.91 14.10 -5.11
C PRO A 73 -6.27 13.22 -6.29
N GLU A 74 -6.31 13.74 -7.53
CA GLU A 74 -6.56 12.93 -8.73
C GLU A 74 -5.34 12.08 -9.12
N VAL A 75 -4.13 12.51 -8.74
CA VAL A 75 -2.88 11.76 -8.94
C VAL A 75 -2.60 10.82 -7.78
N ALA A 76 -2.66 11.30 -6.55
CA ALA A 76 -2.52 10.45 -5.36
C ALA A 76 -3.40 11.00 -4.23
N GLN A 77 -4.36 10.22 -3.78
CA GLN A 77 -5.17 10.53 -2.62
C GLN A 77 -4.47 10.05 -1.36
N VAL A 78 -4.70 10.70 -0.22
CA VAL A 78 -4.26 10.22 1.09
C VAL A 78 -5.44 10.27 2.05
N ASP A 79 -5.63 9.21 2.84
CA ASP A 79 -6.67 9.17 3.87
C ASP A 79 -6.20 9.74 5.21
N GLN A 80 -7.08 9.72 6.22
CA GLN A 80 -6.78 10.24 7.55
C GLN A 80 -5.71 9.44 8.30
N GLN A 81 -5.44 8.21 7.85
CA GLN A 81 -4.46 7.30 8.43
C GLN A 81 -3.09 7.41 7.73
N GLY A 82 -2.95 8.26 6.71
CA GLY A 82 -1.73 8.41 5.94
C GLY A 82 -1.52 7.31 4.89
N VAL A 83 -2.59 6.59 4.52
CA VAL A 83 -2.56 5.63 3.42
C VAL A 83 -2.78 6.38 2.11
N ILE A 84 -1.76 6.33 1.27
CA ILE A 84 -1.76 6.95 -0.05
C ILE A 84 -2.36 5.96 -1.04
N THR A 85 -3.39 6.38 -1.77
CA THR A 85 -3.93 5.68 -2.93
C THR A 85 -3.40 6.35 -4.19
N ALA A 86 -2.58 5.65 -4.97
CA ALA A 86 -2.08 6.15 -6.25
C ALA A 86 -3.17 6.06 -7.33
N LEU A 87 -3.67 7.21 -7.81
CA LEU A 87 -4.84 7.28 -8.68
C LEU A 87 -4.55 7.51 -10.16
N LYS A 88 -3.55 8.31 -10.50
CA LYS A 88 -3.26 8.64 -11.90
C LYS A 88 -1.78 8.90 -12.06
N LYS A 89 -1.23 8.55 -13.23
CA LYS A 89 0.16 8.91 -13.57
C LYS A 89 0.37 10.40 -13.37
N GLY A 90 1.39 10.75 -12.58
CA GLY A 90 1.69 12.14 -12.25
C GLY A 90 2.60 12.23 -11.04
N SER A 91 2.76 13.43 -10.50
CA SER A 91 3.40 13.62 -9.21
C SER A 91 2.49 14.45 -8.32
N ALA A 92 2.31 13.99 -7.09
CA ALA A 92 1.57 14.68 -6.05
C ALA A 92 2.48 14.86 -4.83
N LYS A 93 2.25 15.91 -4.05
CA LYS A 93 2.92 16.15 -2.78
C LYS A 93 1.96 15.80 -1.66
N ILE A 94 2.30 14.77 -0.89
CA ILE A 94 1.57 14.40 0.31
C ILE A 94 2.13 15.17 1.48
N THR A 95 1.26 15.80 2.24
CA THR A 95 1.58 16.63 3.40
C THR A 95 0.91 16.03 4.63
N ALA A 96 1.67 15.86 5.70
CA ALA A 96 1.11 15.71 7.05
C ALA A 96 1.43 16.99 7.84
N ALA A 97 0.43 17.54 8.51
CA ALA A 97 0.58 18.65 9.44
C ALA A 97 -0.08 18.30 10.78
N THR A 98 0.45 18.80 11.89
CA THR A 98 -0.28 18.72 13.17
C THR A 98 -1.54 19.57 13.10
N GLU A 99 -2.59 19.18 13.84
CA GLU A 99 -3.85 19.94 13.89
C GLU A 99 -3.67 21.41 14.31
N ASP A 100 -2.70 21.68 15.19
CA ASP A 100 -2.33 23.03 15.64
C ASP A 100 -1.44 23.80 14.66
N GLY A 101 -1.01 23.16 13.56
CA GLY A 101 -0.16 23.76 12.52
C GLY A 101 1.31 23.97 12.91
N THR A 102 1.74 23.50 14.09
CA THR A 102 3.11 23.73 14.59
C THR A 102 4.17 22.92 13.87
N ALA A 103 3.81 21.77 13.27
CA ALA A 103 4.74 20.91 12.55
C ALA A 103 4.17 20.45 11.20
N LYS A 104 5.04 20.31 10.20
CA LYS A 104 4.68 19.83 8.87
C LYS A 104 5.79 19.01 8.22
N ALA A 105 5.42 17.90 7.60
CA ALA A 105 6.30 17.09 6.75
C ALA A 105 5.66 16.87 5.39
N THR A 106 6.52 16.65 4.38
CA THR A 106 6.05 16.46 3.01
C THR A 106 6.81 15.35 2.29
N CYS A 107 6.09 14.53 1.53
CA CYS A 107 6.64 13.47 0.69
C CYS A 107 6.21 13.71 -0.76
N ARG A 108 7.17 13.62 -1.69
CA ARG A 108 6.86 13.61 -3.11
C ARG A 108 6.46 12.21 -3.52
N VAL A 109 5.23 12.05 -3.97
CA VAL A 109 4.74 10.83 -4.60
C VAL A 109 4.86 10.99 -6.11
N THR A 110 5.51 10.04 -6.75
CA THR A 110 5.49 9.90 -8.20
C THR A 110 4.69 8.67 -8.53
N VAL A 111 3.51 8.87 -9.13
CA VAL A 111 2.68 7.77 -9.60
C VAL A 111 3.04 7.46 -11.04
N LYS A 112 3.47 6.22 -11.28
CA LYS A 112 3.74 5.68 -12.61
C LYS A 112 2.58 4.79 -13.05
N LYS A 113 2.36 4.68 -14.36
CA LYS A 113 1.54 3.58 -14.89
C LYS A 113 2.33 2.29 -14.73
N LEU A 114 1.69 1.24 -14.21
CA LEU A 114 2.25 -0.09 -14.26
C LEU A 114 2.36 -0.49 -15.74
N HIS A 115 3.59 -0.63 -16.21
CA HIS A 115 3.86 -1.32 -17.47
C HIS A 115 4.19 -2.76 -17.07
N VAL A 116 3.35 -3.71 -17.45
CA VAL A 116 3.75 -5.12 -17.37
C VAL A 116 4.34 -5.50 -18.72
N THR A 117 5.66 -5.43 -18.80
CA THR A 117 6.43 -6.30 -19.69
C THR A 117 6.45 -7.69 -19.04
N PRO A 118 5.93 -8.74 -19.72
CA PRO A 118 6.38 -10.08 -19.41
C PRO A 118 7.89 -10.15 -19.66
N VAL A 119 8.61 -10.76 -18.71
CA VAL A 119 9.82 -11.60 -18.90
C VAL A 119 10.74 -11.23 -20.06
N GLU A 120 11.98 -10.87 -19.73
CA GLU A 120 13.02 -10.55 -20.71
C GLU A 120 13.18 -11.64 -21.79
N ALA A 121 12.61 -11.38 -22.95
CA ALA A 121 13.31 -11.61 -24.21
C ALA A 121 13.58 -10.21 -24.76
N SER A 122 14.84 -9.78 -24.70
CA SER A 122 15.34 -8.50 -25.19
C SER A 122 14.65 -8.03 -26.48
N ILE A 123 13.85 -6.97 -26.41
CA ILE A 123 13.37 -6.24 -27.58
C ILE A 123 13.35 -4.75 -27.22
N GLU A 124 14.20 -3.98 -27.90
CA GLU A 124 14.21 -2.52 -27.87
C GLU A 124 12.89 -1.95 -28.41
N GLY A 125 12.37 -0.91 -27.77
CA GLY A 125 11.45 0.04 -28.40
C GLY A 125 10.02 0.09 -27.84
N ASN A 126 9.81 1.12 -27.01
CA ASN A 126 8.64 2.01 -26.98
C ASN A 126 7.27 1.46 -26.52
N VAL A 127 6.76 1.94 -25.38
CA VAL A 127 5.90 3.15 -25.19
C VAL A 127 4.43 2.84 -25.50
N TYR A 128 3.63 2.75 -24.44
CA TYR A 128 2.17 2.72 -24.50
C TYR A 128 1.60 4.14 -24.55
N ASP A 129 0.91 4.46 -25.64
CA ASP A 129 0.27 5.74 -25.93
C ASP A 129 -1.23 5.74 -25.58
N GLY A 130 -1.57 5.63 -24.30
CA GLY A 130 -2.86 6.16 -23.81
C GLY A 130 -4.17 5.51 -24.30
N SER A 131 -4.14 4.51 -25.17
CA SER A 131 -5.31 3.71 -25.58
C SER A 131 -5.40 2.45 -24.72
N TYR A 132 -6.32 2.45 -23.76
CA TYR A 132 -6.42 1.42 -22.71
C TYR A 132 -6.99 0.06 -23.18
N ASN A 133 -7.26 -0.12 -24.47
CA ASN A 133 -8.02 -1.26 -24.98
C ASN A 133 -7.25 -2.21 -25.91
N GLN A 134 -5.93 -2.07 -26.06
CA GLN A 134 -5.15 -3.00 -26.90
C GLN A 134 -3.79 -3.30 -26.28
N LEU A 135 -3.47 -4.59 -26.16
CA LEU A 135 -2.09 -5.03 -25.96
C LEU A 135 -1.28 -4.50 -27.16
N GLY A 136 -0.21 -3.75 -26.90
CA GLY A 136 0.73 -3.41 -27.96
C GLY A 136 1.36 -4.68 -28.53
N SER A 137 1.70 -4.67 -29.83
CA SER A 137 2.23 -5.83 -30.55
C SER A 137 3.43 -6.50 -29.87
N ALA A 138 4.29 -5.73 -29.19
CA ALA A 138 5.43 -6.25 -28.44
C ALA A 138 5.00 -7.06 -27.21
N ALA A 139 4.05 -6.56 -26.42
CA ALA A 139 3.55 -7.25 -25.24
C ALA A 139 2.69 -8.46 -25.62
N GLU A 140 1.88 -8.33 -26.67
CA GLU A 140 1.14 -9.46 -27.25
C GLU A 140 2.09 -10.56 -27.73
N THR A 141 3.19 -10.20 -28.40
CA THR A 141 4.22 -11.14 -28.84
C THR A 141 4.91 -11.82 -27.66
N ALA A 142 5.30 -11.07 -26.62
CA ALA A 142 5.95 -11.62 -25.43
C ALA A 142 5.02 -12.59 -24.69
N LEU A 143 3.76 -12.22 -24.55
CA LEU A 143 2.73 -13.05 -23.94
C LEU A 143 2.45 -14.32 -24.76
N ARG A 144 2.38 -14.20 -26.08
CA ARG A 144 2.24 -15.35 -26.99
C ARG A 144 3.41 -16.32 -26.80
N LYS A 145 4.66 -15.82 -26.78
CA LYS A 145 5.86 -16.63 -26.50
C LYS A 145 5.83 -17.27 -25.12
N TYR A 146 5.33 -16.56 -24.11
CA TYR A 146 5.15 -17.14 -22.78
C TYR A 146 4.13 -18.30 -22.81
N CYS A 147 2.95 -18.09 -23.40
CA CYS A 147 1.92 -19.11 -23.55
C CYS A 147 2.35 -20.32 -24.40
N GLU A 148 3.20 -20.12 -25.41
CA GLU A 148 3.80 -21.19 -26.23
C GLU A 148 4.77 -22.07 -25.44
N ARG A 149 5.45 -21.51 -24.42
CA ARG A 149 6.35 -22.27 -23.53
C ARG A 149 5.61 -23.06 -22.46
N LEU A 150 4.35 -22.68 -22.17
CA LEU A 150 3.54 -23.43 -21.23
C LEU A 150 3.23 -24.81 -21.81
N GLY A 151 3.48 -25.84 -21.02
CA GLY A 151 3.12 -27.21 -21.36
C GLY A 151 1.61 -27.44 -21.38
N ASN A 152 1.21 -28.71 -21.22
CA ASN A 152 -0.19 -29.14 -21.30
C ASN A 152 -0.81 -29.51 -19.95
N SER A 153 -0.17 -29.12 -18.85
CA SER A 153 -0.76 -29.31 -17.51
C SER A 153 -2.07 -28.54 -17.38
N ARG A 154 -2.88 -28.94 -16.39
CA ARG A 154 -4.18 -28.28 -16.15
C ARG A 154 -4.01 -26.80 -15.81
N GLY A 155 -3.05 -26.48 -14.94
CA GLY A 155 -2.75 -25.10 -14.54
C GLY A 155 -2.32 -24.21 -15.71
N GLU A 156 -1.49 -24.74 -16.61
CA GLU A 156 -1.06 -24.03 -17.82
C GLU A 156 -2.22 -23.76 -18.79
N LYS A 157 -3.17 -24.70 -18.91
CA LYS A 157 -4.38 -24.47 -19.71
C LYS A 157 -5.31 -23.42 -19.08
N ILE A 158 -5.45 -23.42 -17.75
CA ILE A 158 -6.18 -22.37 -17.02
C ILE A 158 -5.56 -20.99 -17.30
N VAL A 159 -4.24 -20.90 -17.24
CA VAL A 159 -3.51 -19.65 -17.54
C VAL A 159 -3.80 -19.18 -18.96
N ARG A 160 -3.67 -20.06 -19.98
CA ARG A 160 -3.97 -19.68 -21.38
C ARG A 160 -5.38 -19.11 -21.52
N THR A 161 -6.38 -19.78 -20.94
CA THR A 161 -7.77 -19.29 -20.97
C THR A 161 -7.95 -17.94 -20.28
N ALA A 162 -7.30 -17.73 -19.12
CA ALA A 162 -7.41 -16.44 -18.43
C ALA A 162 -6.75 -15.31 -19.24
N VAL A 163 -5.61 -15.59 -19.87
CA VAL A 163 -4.86 -14.64 -20.70
C VAL A 163 -5.60 -14.26 -21.99
N GLU A 164 -6.40 -15.16 -22.57
CA GLU A 164 -7.27 -14.86 -23.71
C GLU A 164 -8.28 -13.73 -23.42
N LYS A 165 -8.51 -13.39 -22.15
CA LYS A 165 -9.44 -12.34 -21.74
C LYS A 165 -8.79 -10.99 -21.48
N LEU A 166 -7.49 -10.83 -21.68
CA LEU A 166 -6.84 -9.53 -21.49
C LEU A 166 -7.55 -8.40 -22.26
N GLY A 167 -7.71 -7.26 -21.60
CA GLY A 167 -8.46 -6.11 -22.12
C GLY A 167 -9.98 -6.25 -22.09
N THR A 168 -10.53 -7.41 -21.73
CA THR A 168 -12.00 -7.58 -21.56
C THR A 168 -12.49 -6.69 -20.44
N SER A 169 -13.55 -5.91 -20.68
CA SER A 169 -14.12 -4.97 -19.71
C SER A 169 -14.56 -5.65 -18.41
N TYR A 170 -14.26 -5.03 -17.27
CA TYR A 170 -14.66 -5.47 -15.95
C TYR A 170 -16.18 -5.55 -15.78
N GLU A 171 -16.93 -4.66 -16.43
CA GLU A 171 -18.40 -4.67 -16.40
C GLU A 171 -18.97 -5.99 -16.93
N THR A 172 -18.23 -6.63 -17.85
CA THR A 172 -18.61 -7.92 -18.44
C THR A 172 -17.96 -9.11 -17.72
N MET A 173 -16.82 -8.88 -17.06
CA MET A 173 -16.01 -9.92 -16.46
C MET A 173 -15.31 -9.39 -15.23
N ASP A 174 -15.91 -9.55 -14.06
CA ASP A 174 -15.25 -9.28 -12.78
C ASP A 174 -14.15 -10.32 -12.46
N CYS A 175 -13.37 -10.09 -11.40
CA CYS A 175 -12.27 -10.97 -11.02
C CYS A 175 -12.70 -12.42 -10.78
N SER A 176 -13.85 -12.62 -10.13
CA SER A 176 -14.40 -13.94 -9.85
C SER A 176 -15.02 -14.60 -11.09
N GLN A 177 -15.56 -13.83 -12.03
CA GLN A 177 -16.01 -14.31 -13.33
C GLN A 177 -14.84 -14.74 -14.21
N LEU A 178 -13.73 -14.01 -14.21
CA LEU A 178 -12.52 -14.41 -14.92
C LEU A 178 -11.98 -15.74 -14.38
N ALA A 179 -11.85 -15.85 -13.05
CA ALA A 179 -11.43 -17.10 -12.40
C ALA A 179 -12.38 -18.25 -12.76
N GLN A 180 -13.69 -18.02 -12.66
CA GLN A 180 -14.71 -19.02 -13.00
C GLN A 180 -14.66 -19.40 -14.47
N TYR A 181 -14.46 -18.45 -15.39
CA TYR A 181 -14.32 -18.69 -16.81
C TYR A 181 -13.11 -19.58 -17.10
N ALA A 182 -11.93 -19.22 -16.57
CA ALA A 182 -10.69 -19.96 -16.77
C ALA A 182 -10.79 -21.40 -16.24
N TYR A 183 -11.36 -21.59 -15.04
CA TYR A 183 -11.54 -22.90 -14.44
C TYR A 183 -12.61 -23.73 -15.18
N LYS A 184 -13.74 -23.12 -15.55
CA LYS A 184 -14.85 -23.81 -16.24
C LYS A 184 -14.46 -24.31 -17.62
N ALA A 185 -13.71 -23.52 -18.38
CA ALA A 185 -13.16 -23.94 -19.68
C ALA A 185 -12.26 -25.18 -19.56
N ASN A 186 -11.69 -25.39 -18.38
CA ASN A 186 -10.81 -26.51 -18.05
C ASN A 186 -11.53 -27.60 -17.22
N GLY A 187 -12.86 -27.65 -17.28
CA GLY A 187 -13.68 -28.70 -16.67
C GLY A 187 -13.87 -28.59 -15.16
N ILE A 188 -13.41 -27.50 -14.54
CA ILE A 188 -13.53 -27.29 -13.09
C ILE A 188 -14.63 -26.26 -12.81
N ARG A 189 -15.62 -26.67 -12.02
CA ARG A 189 -16.62 -25.73 -11.49
C ARG A 189 -16.14 -25.17 -10.16
N ILE A 190 -16.18 -23.84 -10.06
CA ILE A 190 -15.95 -23.06 -8.84
C ILE A 190 -17.10 -22.07 -8.65
N SER A 191 -17.29 -21.61 -7.42
CA SER A 191 -18.38 -20.71 -7.04
C SER A 191 -18.30 -19.35 -7.74
N ARG A 192 -19.40 -18.58 -7.70
CA ARG A 192 -19.56 -17.34 -8.48
C ARG A 192 -18.78 -16.15 -7.91
N THR A 193 -18.69 -16.03 -6.58
CA THR A 193 -18.06 -14.87 -5.93
C THR A 193 -16.69 -15.25 -5.36
N SER A 194 -15.76 -14.30 -5.32
CA SER A 194 -14.39 -14.52 -4.81
C SER A 194 -14.39 -15.07 -3.38
N GLY A 195 -15.24 -14.55 -2.49
CA GLY A 195 -15.38 -15.07 -1.12
C GLY A 195 -15.85 -16.52 -1.05
N THR A 196 -16.87 -16.89 -1.84
CA THR A 196 -17.32 -18.29 -1.92
C THR A 196 -16.30 -19.21 -2.59
N GLN A 197 -15.58 -18.72 -3.61
CA GLN A 197 -14.48 -19.46 -4.23
C GLN A 197 -13.40 -19.75 -3.19
N ALA A 198 -13.01 -18.76 -2.39
CA ALA A 198 -12.02 -18.94 -1.33
C ALA A 198 -12.46 -20.02 -0.33
N GLN A 199 -13.70 -19.94 0.17
CA GLN A 199 -14.24 -20.93 1.10
C GLN A 199 -14.19 -22.37 0.53
N ASP A 200 -14.58 -22.55 -0.74
CA ASP A 200 -14.58 -23.87 -1.36
C ASP A 200 -13.17 -24.40 -1.68
N MET A 201 -12.23 -23.47 -1.90
CA MET A 201 -10.89 -23.76 -2.36
C MET A 201 -9.89 -23.98 -1.23
N GLU A 202 -10.20 -23.58 0.00
CA GLU A 202 -9.29 -23.70 1.16
C GLU A 202 -8.72 -25.10 1.33
N LYS A 203 -9.54 -26.14 1.15
CA LYS A 203 -9.08 -27.54 1.27
C LYS A 203 -8.01 -27.95 0.23
N TYR A 204 -7.77 -27.11 -0.76
CA TYR A 204 -6.72 -27.27 -1.77
C TYR A 204 -5.53 -26.32 -1.56
N GLU A 205 -5.52 -25.54 -0.47
CA GLU A 205 -4.33 -24.83 -0.02
C GLU A 205 -3.23 -25.84 0.32
N ARG A 206 -2.01 -25.55 -0.11
CA ARG A 206 -0.86 -26.43 0.13
C ARG A 206 -0.13 -25.99 1.39
N GLU A 207 0.46 -26.95 2.10
CA GLU A 207 1.23 -26.69 3.32
C GLU A 207 2.38 -25.69 3.13
N ASP A 208 2.97 -25.65 1.92
CA ASP A 208 4.06 -24.73 1.60
C ASP A 208 3.59 -23.29 1.33
N GLY A 209 2.28 -23.04 1.23
CA GLY A 209 1.68 -21.74 0.95
C GLY A 209 2.06 -21.13 -0.41
N LYS A 210 2.76 -21.87 -1.28
CA LYS A 210 3.32 -21.33 -2.52
C LYS A 210 2.39 -21.63 -3.70
N PRO A 211 2.01 -20.61 -4.50
CA PRO A 211 1.16 -20.83 -5.65
C PRO A 211 1.90 -21.61 -6.74
N ARG A 212 1.14 -22.43 -7.47
CA ARG A 212 1.53 -23.14 -8.69
C ARG A 212 0.77 -22.56 -9.86
N VAL A 213 1.37 -22.58 -11.06
CA VAL A 213 0.77 -22.03 -12.27
C VAL A 213 -0.70 -22.47 -12.41
N GLY A 214 -1.61 -21.52 -12.57
CA GLY A 214 -3.07 -21.73 -12.66
C GLY A 214 -3.82 -21.73 -11.33
N ASP A 215 -3.14 -21.70 -10.19
CA ASP A 215 -3.79 -21.53 -8.88
C ASP A 215 -4.52 -20.20 -8.79
N LEU A 216 -5.55 -20.16 -7.95
CA LEU A 216 -6.18 -18.92 -7.53
C LEU A 216 -5.43 -18.33 -6.34
N ILE A 217 -5.20 -17.02 -6.39
CA ILE A 217 -4.69 -16.22 -5.29
C ILE A 217 -5.84 -15.37 -4.77
N PHE A 218 -6.19 -15.56 -3.50
CA PHE A 218 -7.26 -14.83 -2.83
C PHE A 218 -6.71 -13.65 -2.05
N LEU A 219 -7.32 -12.49 -2.27
CA LEU A 219 -6.81 -11.22 -1.76
C LEU A 219 -7.84 -10.53 -0.87
N ALA A 220 -7.34 -9.91 0.19
CA ALA A 220 -8.11 -9.10 1.11
C ALA A 220 -7.62 -7.66 1.12
N PHE A 221 -8.50 -6.72 1.44
CA PHE A 221 -8.05 -5.38 1.80
C PHE A 221 -7.21 -5.46 3.08
N PRO A 222 -6.18 -4.60 3.20
CA PRO A 222 -5.35 -4.57 4.39
C PRO A 222 -6.18 -4.25 5.64
N ALA A 223 -5.71 -4.77 6.79
CA ALA A 223 -6.48 -4.80 8.05
C ALA A 223 -6.98 -3.43 8.56
N TRP A 224 -6.38 -2.32 8.12
CA TRP A 224 -6.83 -0.96 8.46
C TRP A 224 -8.05 -0.47 7.65
N ARG A 225 -8.42 -1.15 6.55
CA ARG A 225 -9.62 -0.82 5.78
C ARG A 225 -10.79 -1.57 6.40
N GLU A 226 -11.69 -0.86 7.08
CA GLU A 226 -12.95 -1.45 7.54
C GLU A 226 -13.71 -2.05 6.35
N CYS A 227 -13.97 -3.36 6.40
CA CYS A 227 -14.98 -3.96 5.55
C CYS A 227 -16.32 -3.30 5.91
N GLY A 228 -17.02 -2.72 4.93
CA GLY A 228 -18.33 -2.06 5.12
C GLY A 228 -19.47 -3.00 5.57
N CYS A 229 -19.14 -4.17 6.10
CA CYS A 229 -20.03 -5.25 6.50
C CYS A 229 -20.38 -5.25 8.00
N GLY A 230 -19.83 -4.34 8.82
CA GLY A 230 -20.36 -3.99 10.15
C GLY A 230 -20.27 -5.05 11.26
N GLY A 231 -19.41 -6.07 11.18
CA GLY A 231 -19.25 -7.10 12.23
C GLY A 231 -17.97 -7.95 12.14
N GLU A 232 -17.71 -8.82 13.14
CA GLU A 232 -16.54 -9.71 13.19
C GLU A 232 -16.51 -10.68 12.00
N CYS A 233 -15.60 -10.43 11.06
CA CYS A 233 -15.51 -11.17 9.80
C CYS A 233 -14.72 -12.48 9.96
N ARG A 234 -15.40 -13.61 9.75
CA ARG A 234 -14.78 -14.94 9.53
C ARG A 234 -13.76 -14.86 8.38
N ARG A 235 -12.66 -15.63 8.47
CA ARG A 235 -11.47 -15.68 7.57
C ARG A 235 -11.74 -15.41 6.08
N TYR A 236 -12.84 -15.91 5.51
CA TYR A 236 -13.15 -15.81 4.06
C TYR A 236 -14.04 -14.63 3.65
N ARG A 237 -14.73 -13.95 4.59
CA ARG A 237 -15.50 -12.72 4.26
C ARG A 237 -14.61 -11.51 3.97
N LYS A 238 -13.31 -11.62 4.29
CA LYS A 238 -12.29 -10.63 3.94
C LYS A 238 -11.73 -10.80 2.53
N VAL A 239 -12.08 -11.87 1.80
CA VAL A 239 -11.67 -12.00 0.41
C VAL A 239 -12.53 -11.06 -0.43
N HIS A 240 -11.88 -10.07 -1.02
CA HIS A 240 -12.50 -9.06 -1.86
C HIS A 240 -12.12 -9.24 -3.33
N HIS A 241 -11.04 -9.97 -3.60
CA HIS A 241 -10.53 -10.16 -4.95
C HIS A 241 -9.90 -11.53 -5.14
N VAL A 242 -9.82 -11.96 -6.39
CA VAL A 242 -9.19 -13.21 -6.79
C VAL A 242 -8.43 -13.01 -8.08
N ALA A 243 -7.27 -13.65 -8.18
CA ALA A 243 -6.41 -13.61 -9.36
C ALA A 243 -5.96 -15.02 -9.74
N VAL A 244 -5.64 -15.23 -11.01
CA VAL A 244 -5.05 -16.50 -11.50
C VAL A 244 -3.54 -16.33 -11.54
N TYR A 245 -2.80 -17.19 -10.87
CA TYR A 245 -1.35 -17.15 -10.85
C TYR A 245 -0.76 -17.64 -12.17
N LEU A 246 0.05 -16.79 -12.81
CA LEU A 246 0.73 -17.09 -14.07
C LEU A 246 2.03 -17.85 -13.82
N GLY A 247 2.74 -17.55 -12.74
CA GLY A 247 4.03 -18.17 -12.47
C GLY A 247 5.07 -17.16 -12.01
N ASN A 248 6.25 -17.70 -11.69
CA ASN A 248 7.42 -16.92 -11.35
C ASN A 248 8.33 -16.85 -12.56
N VAL A 249 8.85 -15.66 -12.83
CA VAL A 249 9.84 -15.47 -13.87
C VAL A 249 10.91 -14.51 -13.37
N ASP A 250 12.15 -14.98 -13.40
CA ASP A 250 13.34 -14.28 -12.91
C ASP A 250 13.16 -13.72 -11.48
N GLY A 251 12.50 -14.50 -10.62
CA GLY A 251 12.23 -14.14 -9.23
C GLY A 251 10.97 -13.29 -9.04
N THR A 252 10.33 -12.82 -10.11
CA THR A 252 9.09 -12.02 -10.05
C THR A 252 7.87 -12.89 -10.27
N ASN A 253 6.87 -12.78 -9.39
CA ASN A 253 5.61 -13.50 -9.53
C ASN A 253 4.62 -12.69 -10.37
N TYR A 254 3.78 -13.37 -11.14
CA TYR A 254 2.77 -12.73 -11.97
C TYR A 254 1.39 -13.34 -11.78
N VAL A 255 0.35 -12.51 -11.90
CA VAL A 255 -1.05 -12.91 -11.92
C VAL A 255 -1.77 -12.27 -13.09
N VAL A 256 -2.86 -12.90 -13.52
CA VAL A 256 -3.88 -12.27 -14.37
C VAL A 256 -5.19 -12.18 -13.59
N ASP A 257 -5.85 -11.04 -13.67
CA ASP A 257 -7.09 -10.80 -12.96
C ASP A 257 -7.91 -9.71 -13.66
N SER A 258 -9.14 -9.47 -13.20
CA SER A 258 -9.96 -8.36 -13.69
C SER A 258 -10.16 -7.32 -12.60
N SER A 259 -9.66 -6.11 -12.80
CA SER A 259 -9.74 -5.02 -11.82
C SER A 259 -10.93 -4.11 -12.09
N SER A 260 -11.75 -3.87 -11.06
CA SER A 260 -12.85 -2.89 -11.12
C SER A 260 -12.36 -1.47 -11.35
N TYR A 261 -11.12 -1.19 -10.95
CA TYR A 261 -10.54 0.15 -11.06
C TYR A 261 -9.89 0.36 -12.43
N TYR A 262 -9.16 -0.63 -12.96
CA TYR A 262 -8.66 -0.53 -14.34
C TYR A 262 -9.79 -0.73 -15.36
N GLY A 263 -10.90 -1.33 -14.94
CA GLY A 263 -12.06 -1.54 -15.79
C GLY A 263 -11.88 -2.66 -16.81
N HIS A 264 -10.83 -3.49 -16.69
CA HIS A 264 -10.57 -4.61 -17.58
C HIS A 264 -9.66 -5.68 -16.97
N VAL A 265 -9.54 -6.82 -17.68
CA VAL A 265 -8.61 -7.90 -17.38
C VAL A 265 -7.17 -7.49 -17.70
N ILE A 266 -6.27 -7.67 -16.73
CA ILE A 266 -4.88 -7.23 -16.76
C ILE A 266 -3.93 -8.29 -16.20
N ILE A 267 -2.66 -8.18 -16.54
CA ILE A 267 -1.57 -8.90 -15.85
C ILE A 267 -0.96 -7.95 -14.81
N ARG A 268 -0.60 -8.49 -13.64
CA ARG A 268 0.15 -7.77 -12.60
C ARG A 268 1.33 -8.60 -12.13
N SER A 269 2.46 -7.94 -11.89
CA SER A 269 3.54 -8.52 -11.11
C SER A 269 3.30 -8.31 -9.63
N TYR A 270 3.89 -9.17 -8.80
CA TYR A 270 3.97 -8.95 -7.37
C TYR A 270 5.22 -9.60 -6.77
N SER A 271 5.60 -9.12 -5.59
CA SER A 271 6.66 -9.70 -4.76
C SER A 271 6.22 -9.63 -3.29
N GLY A 272 6.63 -10.60 -2.49
CA GLY A 272 6.16 -10.72 -1.11
C GLY A 272 4.70 -11.14 -1.02
N ASN A 273 3.98 -10.60 -0.03
CA ASN A 273 2.67 -11.10 0.42
C ASN A 273 1.50 -10.20 0.02
N SER A 274 1.65 -9.30 -0.96
CA SER A 274 0.59 -8.40 -1.40
C SER A 274 0.56 -8.23 -2.91
N ILE A 275 -0.62 -7.99 -3.48
CA ILE A 275 -0.85 -7.69 -4.90
C ILE A 275 -1.72 -6.44 -4.98
N ALA A 276 -1.24 -5.40 -5.68
CA ALA A 276 -1.96 -4.13 -5.85
C ALA A 276 -2.52 -3.55 -4.53
N GLY A 277 -1.70 -3.54 -3.48
CA GLY A 277 -2.09 -3.03 -2.16
C GLY A 277 -3.07 -3.90 -1.37
N MET A 278 -3.44 -5.09 -1.87
CA MET A 278 -4.22 -6.09 -1.15
C MET A 278 -3.32 -7.19 -0.59
N ASP A 279 -3.63 -7.67 0.61
CA ASP A 279 -2.91 -8.75 1.26
C ASP A 279 -3.31 -10.10 0.67
N ILE A 280 -2.32 -10.95 0.39
CA ILE A 280 -2.56 -12.34 0.02
C ILE A 280 -3.06 -13.08 1.26
N VAL A 281 -4.28 -13.60 1.17
CA VAL A 281 -4.86 -14.44 2.22
C VAL A 281 -4.28 -15.84 2.12
N PHE A 282 -4.39 -16.45 0.94
CA PHE A 282 -3.80 -17.74 0.58
C PHE A 282 -3.87 -17.98 -0.94
N ALA A 283 -3.22 -19.05 -1.38
CA ALA A 283 -3.32 -19.56 -2.74
C ALA A 283 -3.76 -21.03 -2.75
N ALA A 284 -4.60 -21.41 -3.72
CA ALA A 284 -5.11 -22.77 -3.84
C ALA A 284 -5.45 -23.15 -5.28
N GLY A 285 -5.33 -24.45 -5.61
CA GLY A 285 -5.61 -24.98 -6.95
C GLY A 285 -6.23 -26.38 -6.89
N LYS A 286 -7.34 -26.57 -7.59
CA LYS A 286 -8.16 -27.80 -7.66
C LYS A 286 -7.90 -28.58 -8.93
#